data_AF-A0A3S5AYS4-F1
#
_entry.id   AF-A0A3S5AYS4-F1
#
_cell.length_a   1.000
_cell.length_b   1.000
_cell.length_c   1.000
_cell.angle_alpha   90.00
_cell.angle_beta   90.00
_cell.angle_gamma   90.00
#
_symmetry.space_group_name_H-M   'P 1'
#
loop_
_entity.id
_entity.type
_entity.pdbx_description
1 polymer ?
#
loop_
_entity_poly.entity_id
_entity_poly.type
_entity_poly.pdbx_seq_one_letter_code
_entity_poly.pdbx_strand_id
1 'polypeptide(L)'
;MLHQFIQISFFSPLGLFHQVTSHLGYGATRDTFYSAPMRPNPDCNDPQCRQRQAERRAALIAAGMPGSAGWNAEALEEERSSAETRRAEEVEQRASHVAAAMALGIELEEEGESMPMPASEQAKKKLAEVEAATEIGDASLGMLMAKMKGL
;
A
#
# COMPACT_ATOMS: atom_id res chain seq x y z
N MET A 1 -14.10 -59.53 0.04
CA MET A 1 -12.92 -58.73 -0.38
C MET A 1 -13.42 -57.38 -0.87
N LEU A 2 -13.46 -56.35 -0.02
CA LEU A 2 -13.73 -54.97 -0.44
C LEU A 2 -12.41 -54.20 -0.38
N HIS A 3 -11.87 -53.81 -1.54
CA HIS A 3 -10.79 -52.85 -1.61
C HIS A 3 -11.41 -51.45 -1.56
N GLN A 4 -11.28 -50.76 -0.41
CA GLN A 4 -11.45 -49.32 -0.34
C GLN A 4 -10.22 -48.66 -0.97
N PHE A 5 -10.40 -48.04 -2.12
CA PHE A 5 -9.44 -47.07 -2.64
C PHE A 5 -9.56 -45.78 -1.82
N ILE A 6 -8.62 -45.58 -0.90
CA ILE A 6 -8.42 -44.28 -0.26
C ILE A 6 -7.69 -43.42 -1.30
N GLN A 7 -8.43 -42.59 -2.02
CA GLN A 7 -7.86 -41.54 -2.85
C GLN A 7 -7.33 -40.43 -1.92
N ILE A 8 -6.07 -40.56 -1.50
CA ILE A 8 -5.37 -39.51 -0.77
C ILE A 8 -5.12 -38.38 -1.77
N SER A 9 -5.99 -37.38 -1.76
CA SER A 9 -5.77 -36.14 -2.48
C SER A 9 -4.64 -35.39 -1.79
N PHE A 10 -3.40 -35.56 -2.26
CA PHE A 10 -2.29 -34.69 -1.90
C PHE A 10 -2.46 -33.34 -2.61
N PHE A 11 -3.39 -32.53 -2.12
CA PHE A 11 -3.39 -31.11 -2.41
C PHE A 11 -2.46 -30.46 -1.38
N SER A 12 -1.14 -30.52 -1.63
CA SER A 12 -0.23 -29.65 -0.88
C SER A 12 -0.49 -28.22 -1.34
N PRO A 13 -0.98 -27.30 -0.47
CA PRO A 13 -0.95 -25.90 -0.80
C PRO A 13 0.53 -25.54 -0.98
N LEU A 14 0.88 -24.97 -2.14
CA LEU A 14 2.12 -24.20 -2.25
C LEU A 14 2.05 -23.17 -1.12
N GLY A 15 2.81 -23.40 -0.06
CA GLY A 15 2.74 -22.59 1.16
C GLY A 15 2.92 -21.13 0.79
N LEU A 16 1.95 -20.30 1.14
CA LEU A 16 2.00 -18.86 0.94
C LEU A 16 3.02 -18.27 1.93
N PHE A 17 4.30 -18.51 1.67
CA PHE A 17 5.40 -17.93 2.42
C PHE A 17 5.97 -16.79 1.57
N HIS A 18 5.85 -15.56 2.09
CA HIS A 18 6.33 -14.29 1.53
C HIS A 18 5.47 -13.64 0.43
N GLN A 19 5.72 -12.33 0.23
CA GLN A 19 5.07 -11.50 -0.77
C GLN A 19 5.42 -12.00 -2.19
N VAL A 20 4.40 -12.44 -2.93
CA VAL A 20 4.54 -12.78 -4.35
C VAL A 20 4.71 -11.47 -5.14
N THR A 21 5.66 -11.43 -6.07
CA THR A 21 5.87 -10.27 -6.95
C THR A 21 5.32 -10.58 -8.35
N SER A 22 4.63 -9.63 -8.98
CA SER A 22 4.12 -9.82 -10.35
C SER A 22 5.22 -9.87 -11.40
N HIS A 23 6.29 -9.12 -11.16
CA HIS A 23 7.47 -9.09 -12.02
C HIS A 23 8.69 -8.81 -11.16
N LEU A 24 9.73 -9.62 -11.35
CA LEU A 24 11.03 -9.46 -10.74
C LEU A 24 12.07 -9.50 -11.86
N GLY A 25 12.78 -8.40 -12.05
CA GLY A 25 13.89 -8.30 -12.98
C GLY A 25 15.23 -8.30 -12.24
N TYR A 26 16.24 -8.85 -12.90
CA TYR A 26 17.61 -8.87 -12.42
C TYR A 26 18.55 -8.22 -13.45
N GLY A 27 19.27 -7.19 -13.01
CA GLY A 27 20.28 -6.49 -13.78
C GLY A 27 21.67 -6.99 -13.43
N ALA A 28 22.19 -7.96 -14.19
CA ALA A 28 23.47 -8.62 -13.93
C ALA A 28 24.68 -7.66 -13.89
N THR A 29 24.63 -6.54 -14.61
CA THR A 29 25.74 -5.57 -14.63
C THR A 29 25.95 -4.85 -13.29
N ARG A 30 24.91 -4.76 -12.46
CA ARG A 30 24.95 -4.04 -11.17
C ARG A 30 24.50 -4.90 -9.99
N ASP A 31 24.26 -6.19 -10.22
CA ASP A 31 23.64 -7.09 -9.25
C ASP A 31 22.37 -6.52 -8.60
N THR A 32 21.57 -5.80 -9.39
CA THR A 32 20.37 -5.12 -8.90
C THR A 32 19.13 -5.93 -9.21
N PHE A 33 18.27 -6.10 -8.21
CA PHE A 33 16.91 -6.60 -8.39
C PHE A 33 15.92 -5.44 -8.42
N TYR A 34 14.97 -5.47 -9.35
CA TYR A 34 13.87 -4.53 -9.40
C TYR A 34 12.55 -5.29 -9.52
N SER A 35 11.53 -4.80 -8.81
CA SER A 35 10.18 -5.33 -8.93
C SER A 35 9.25 -4.26 -9.49
N ALA A 36 8.27 -4.69 -10.28
CA ALA A 36 7.28 -3.78 -10.84
C ALA A 36 5.88 -4.41 -10.82
N PRO A 37 4.84 -3.65 -10.40
CA PRO A 37 3.46 -4.09 -10.52
C PRO A 37 3.01 -4.00 -11.97
N MET A 38 2.97 -5.14 -12.67
CA MET A 38 2.51 -5.21 -14.06
C MET A 38 0.98 -5.27 -14.09
N ARG A 39 0.37 -4.47 -14.97
CA ARG A 39 -1.07 -4.50 -15.22
C ARG A 39 -1.37 -5.12 -16.59
N PRO A 40 -2.53 -5.79 -16.74
CA PRO A 40 -2.95 -6.30 -18.04
C PRO A 40 -3.13 -5.16 -19.05
N ASN A 41 -2.77 -5.41 -20.30
CA ASN A 41 -3.09 -4.51 -21.41
C ASN A 41 -4.60 -4.61 -21.72
N PRO A 42 -5.38 -3.50 -21.68
CA PRO A 42 -6.80 -3.52 -22.03
C PRO A 42 -7.04 -3.98 -23.47
N ASP A 43 -6.14 -3.64 -24.39
CA ASP A 43 -6.21 -3.97 -25.80
C ASP A 43 -5.40 -5.22 -26.14
N CYS A 44 -5.28 -6.15 -25.18
CA CYS A 44 -4.59 -7.40 -25.41
C CYS A 44 -5.21 -8.12 -26.62
N ASN A 45 -4.37 -8.58 -27.55
CA ASN A 45 -4.83 -9.23 -28.78
C ASN A 45 -5.58 -10.55 -28.49
N ASP A 46 -5.23 -11.23 -27.39
CA ASP A 46 -5.86 -12.47 -26.96
C ASP A 46 -7.29 -12.25 -26.43
N PRO A 47 -8.33 -12.85 -27.05
CA PRO A 47 -9.71 -12.73 -26.58
C PRO A 47 -9.93 -13.30 -25.18
N GLN A 48 -9.25 -14.38 -24.80
CA GLN A 48 -9.37 -14.95 -23.45
C GLN A 48 -8.77 -14.04 -22.39
N CYS A 49 -7.71 -13.30 -22.73
CA CYS A 49 -7.14 -12.30 -21.85
C CYS A 49 -8.17 -11.19 -21.56
N ARG A 50 -8.83 -10.67 -22.60
CA ARG A 50 -9.88 -9.65 -22.44
C ARG A 50 -11.09 -10.17 -21.64
N GLN A 51 -11.48 -11.42 -21.84
CA GLN A 51 -12.54 -12.07 -21.06
C GLN A 51 -12.16 -12.16 -19.58
N ARG A 52 -10.99 -12.70 -19.26
CA ARG A 52 -10.50 -12.82 -17.87
C ARG A 52 -10.35 -11.46 -17.19
N GLN A 53 -9.95 -10.43 -17.93
CA GLN A 53 -9.92 -9.05 -17.43
C GLN A 53 -11.31 -8.52 -17.08
N ALA A 54 -12.35 -8.86 -17.86
CA ALA A 54 -13.73 -8.48 -17.53
C ALA A 54 -14.24 -9.24 -16.30
N GLU A 55 -13.98 -10.54 -16.21
CA GLU A 55 -14.34 -11.38 -15.06
C GLU A 55 -13.65 -10.90 -13.77
N ARG A 56 -12.34 -10.60 -13.81
CA ARG A 56 -11.63 -10.06 -12.64
C ARG A 56 -12.18 -8.71 -12.22
N ARG A 57 -12.50 -7.82 -13.16
CA ARG A 57 -13.13 -6.52 -12.84
C ARG A 57 -14.47 -6.70 -12.14
N ALA A 58 -15.31 -7.60 -12.64
CA ALA A 58 -16.60 -7.91 -12.02
C ALA A 58 -16.42 -8.49 -10.61
N ALA A 59 -15.47 -9.41 -10.43
CA ALA A 59 -15.16 -10.01 -9.12
C ALA A 59 -14.68 -8.96 -8.10
N LEU A 60 -13.79 -8.04 -8.50
CA LEU A 60 -13.32 -6.95 -7.65
C LEU A 60 -14.47 -6.04 -7.21
N ILE A 61 -15.33 -5.64 -8.16
CA ILE A 61 -16.49 -4.79 -7.86
C ILE A 61 -17.45 -5.50 -6.90
N ALA A 62 -17.70 -6.81 -7.12
CA ALA A 62 -18.53 -7.62 -6.24
C ALA A 62 -17.96 -7.72 -4.81
N ALA A 63 -16.62 -7.70 -4.68
CA ALA A 63 -15.92 -7.67 -3.39
C ALA A 63 -15.81 -6.26 -2.78
N GLY A 64 -16.41 -5.23 -3.39
CA GLY A 64 -16.35 -3.84 -2.90
C GLY A 64 -15.04 -3.11 -3.22
N MET A 65 -14.16 -3.72 -4.00
CA MET A 65 -12.89 -3.13 -4.43
C MET A 65 -13.02 -2.37 -5.75
N PRO A 66 -12.11 -1.42 -6.02
CA PRO A 66 -12.04 -0.78 -7.33
C PRO A 66 -11.79 -1.82 -8.43
N GLY A 67 -12.51 -1.74 -9.54
CA GLY A 67 -12.27 -2.63 -10.70
C GLY A 67 -10.85 -2.54 -11.28
N SER A 68 -10.13 -1.45 -11.01
CA SER A 68 -8.73 -1.25 -11.41
C SER A 68 -7.72 -1.67 -10.33
N ALA A 69 -8.14 -2.36 -9.28
CA ALA A 69 -7.27 -2.77 -8.20
C ALA A 69 -6.17 -3.73 -8.70
N GLY A 70 -5.05 -3.75 -7.98
CA GLY A 70 -3.94 -4.65 -8.27
C GLY A 70 -4.33 -6.12 -8.11
N TRP A 71 -3.49 -7.03 -8.60
CA TRP A 71 -3.75 -8.47 -8.54
C TRP A 71 -3.79 -9.02 -7.09
N ASN A 72 -3.12 -8.34 -6.15
CA ASN A 72 -3.01 -8.65 -4.73
C ASN A 72 -3.73 -7.65 -3.81
N ALA A 73 -4.72 -6.91 -4.34
CA ALA A 73 -5.40 -5.88 -3.56
C ALA A 73 -6.07 -6.45 -2.29
N GLU A 74 -6.68 -7.62 -2.42
CA GLU A 74 -7.32 -8.35 -1.32
C GLU A 74 -6.32 -8.63 -0.19
N ALA A 75 -5.18 -9.24 -0.54
CA ALA A 75 -4.15 -9.61 0.41
C ALA A 75 -3.48 -8.38 1.05
N LEU A 76 -3.33 -7.29 0.29
CA LEU A 76 -2.74 -6.06 0.80
C LEU A 76 -3.68 -5.36 1.80
N GLU A 77 -4.99 -5.41 1.58
CA GLU A 77 -5.98 -4.90 2.53
C GLU A 77 -5.99 -5.73 3.83
N GLU A 78 -5.89 -7.05 3.72
CA GLU A 78 -5.76 -7.96 4.87
C GLU A 78 -4.45 -7.75 5.65
N GLU A 79 -3.33 -7.59 4.96
CA GLU A 79 -2.05 -7.26 5.60
C GLU A 79 -2.11 -5.90 6.30
N ARG A 80 -2.77 -4.91 5.69
CA ARG A 80 -2.94 -3.59 6.31
C ARG A 80 -3.79 -3.66 7.57
N SER A 81 -4.93 -4.36 7.53
CA SER A 81 -5.83 -4.46 8.68
C SER A 81 -5.18 -5.23 9.83
N SER A 82 -4.52 -6.35 9.55
CA SER A 82 -3.76 -7.11 10.55
C SER A 82 -2.55 -6.34 11.11
N ALA A 83 -1.87 -5.53 10.29
CA ALA A 83 -0.81 -4.66 10.79
C ALA A 83 -1.36 -3.55 11.70
N GLU A 84 -2.56 -3.04 11.43
CA GLU A 84 -3.22 -2.03 12.26
C GLU A 84 -3.65 -2.60 13.62
N THR A 85 -4.26 -3.79 13.66
CA THR A 85 -4.61 -4.44 14.92
C THR A 85 -3.36 -4.72 15.77
N ARG A 86 -2.29 -5.22 15.15
CA ARG A 86 -1.02 -5.48 15.86
C ARG A 86 -0.41 -4.19 16.42
N ARG A 87 -0.50 -3.06 15.70
CA ARG A 87 -0.05 -1.76 16.21
C ARG A 87 -0.91 -1.28 17.38
N ALA A 88 -2.22 -1.47 17.32
CA ALA A 88 -3.11 -1.10 18.43
C ALA A 88 -2.79 -1.93 19.69
N GLU A 89 -2.58 -3.23 19.53
CA GLU A 89 -2.16 -4.13 20.62
C GLU A 89 -0.79 -3.73 21.18
N GLU A 90 0.17 -3.35 20.34
CA GLU A 90 1.49 -2.90 20.78
C GLU A 90 1.42 -1.59 21.58
N VAL A 91 0.56 -0.65 21.18
CA VAL A 91 0.31 0.59 21.94
C VAL A 91 -0.35 0.30 23.28
N GLU A 92 -1.33 -0.61 23.33
CA GLU A 92 -1.98 -1.03 24.57
C GLU A 92 -1.00 -1.74 25.51
N GLN A 93 -0.19 -2.66 24.98
CA GLN A 93 0.87 -3.32 25.73
C GLN A 93 1.86 -2.29 26.27
N ARG A 94 2.34 -1.37 25.44
CA ARG A 94 3.26 -0.30 25.88
C ARG A 94 2.63 0.57 26.96
N ALA A 95 1.35 0.94 26.84
CA ALA A 95 0.63 1.71 27.85
C ALA A 95 0.54 0.93 29.18
N SER A 96 0.24 -0.37 29.13
CA SER A 96 0.22 -1.22 30.32
C SER A 96 1.60 -1.33 30.99
N HIS A 97 2.68 -1.44 30.19
CA HIS A 97 4.06 -1.48 30.70
C HIS A 97 4.45 -0.18 31.39
N VAL A 98 4.09 0.98 30.80
CA VAL A 98 4.33 2.29 31.41
C VAL A 98 3.54 2.46 32.71
N ALA A 99 2.26 2.07 32.73
CA ALA A 99 1.43 2.12 33.93
C ALA A 99 1.99 1.23 35.06
N ALA A 100 2.47 0.03 34.73
CA ALA A 100 3.11 -0.87 35.68
C ALA A 100 4.42 -0.30 36.26
N ALA A 101 5.25 0.34 35.43
CA ALA A 101 6.48 0.98 35.87
C ALA A 101 6.20 2.15 36.83
N MET A 102 5.21 3.01 36.52
CA MET A 102 4.77 4.09 37.41
C MET A 102 4.27 3.54 38.76
N ALA A 103 3.50 2.44 38.75
CA ALA A 103 3.00 1.82 39.98
C ALA A 103 4.11 1.24 40.86
N LEU A 104 5.24 0.83 40.25
CA LEU A 104 6.41 0.30 40.94
C LEU A 104 7.44 1.39 41.32
N GLY A 105 7.17 2.66 41.02
CA GLY A 105 8.09 3.77 41.28
C GLY A 105 9.39 3.71 40.47
N ILE A 106 9.37 3.04 39.32
CA ILE A 106 10.50 2.96 38.40
C ILE A 106 10.43 4.15 37.45
N GLU A 107 11.42 5.04 37.50
CA GLU A 107 11.58 6.11 36.51
C GLU A 107 12.00 5.48 35.17
N LEU A 108 11.12 5.57 34.17
CA LEU A 108 11.44 5.24 32.79
C LEU A 108 12.01 6.49 32.12
N GLU A 109 13.28 6.45 31.74
CA GLU A 109 13.83 7.41 30.80
C GLU A 109 13.21 7.12 29.42
N GLU A 110 12.33 8.01 28.96
CA GLU A 110 11.84 7.97 27.58
C GLU A 110 12.99 8.35 26.65
N GLU A 111 13.71 7.36 26.12
CA GLU A 111 14.54 7.58 24.94
C GLU A 111 13.60 7.98 23.79
N GLY A 112 13.59 9.27 23.51
CA GLY A 112 12.82 9.90 22.44
C GLY A 112 13.31 9.48 21.06
N GLU A 113 13.00 8.26 20.65
CA GLU A 113 13.05 7.87 19.25
C GLU A 113 11.92 8.64 18.52
N SER A 114 12.29 9.52 17.60
CA SER A 114 11.37 10.38 16.86
C SER A 114 10.33 9.55 16.09
N MET A 115 9.12 9.46 16.63
CA MET A 115 7.96 8.89 15.95
C MET A 115 7.72 9.66 14.64
N PRO A 116 7.53 8.99 13.48
CA PRO A 116 7.05 9.67 12.29
C PRO A 116 5.64 10.19 12.55
N MET A 117 5.47 11.52 12.51
CA MET A 117 4.19 12.18 12.78
C MET A 117 3.06 11.59 11.91
N PRO A 118 1.83 11.48 12.44
CA PRO A 118 0.68 11.04 11.66
C PRO A 118 0.48 11.98 10.45
N ALA A 119 0.16 11.40 9.29
CA ALA A 119 0.02 12.12 8.02
C ALA A 119 -0.95 13.31 8.07
N SER A 120 -1.88 13.33 9.04
CA SER A 120 -2.83 14.42 9.29
C SER A 120 -2.19 15.71 9.83
N GLU A 121 -1.05 15.64 10.51
CA GLU A 121 -0.27 16.80 10.99
C GLU A 121 0.62 17.36 9.87
N GLN A 122 1.24 16.49 9.06
CA GLN A 122 2.04 16.90 7.91
C GLN A 122 1.21 17.59 6.83
N ALA A 123 -0.05 17.15 6.63
CA ALA A 123 -0.97 17.80 5.70
C ALA A 123 -1.35 19.22 6.16
N LYS A 124 -1.56 19.44 7.47
CA LYS A 124 -1.84 20.77 8.03
C LYS A 124 -0.64 21.71 7.93
N LYS A 125 0.57 21.20 8.18
CA LYS A 125 1.80 22.00 8.07
C LYS A 125 2.09 22.39 6.62
N LYS A 126 1.88 21.48 5.66
CA LYS A 126 2.01 21.79 4.22
C LYS A 126 0.92 22.74 3.73
N LEU A 127 -0.30 22.67 4.27
CA LEU A 127 -1.37 23.60 3.89
C LEU A 127 -1.09 25.02 4.39
N ALA A 128 -0.58 25.17 5.62
CA ALA A 128 -0.17 26.47 6.17
C ALA A 128 1.04 27.08 5.43
N GLU A 129 1.97 26.25 4.94
CA GLU A 129 3.13 26.71 4.16
C GLU A 129 2.75 27.12 2.72
N VAL A 130 1.71 26.51 2.14
CA VAL A 130 1.16 26.88 0.83
C VAL A 130 0.34 28.18 0.90
N GLU A 131 -0.40 28.42 2.00
CA GLU A 131 -1.11 29.70 2.20
C GLU A 131 -0.14 30.87 2.45
N ALA A 132 1.00 30.65 3.11
CA ALA A 132 2.02 31.69 3.25
C ALA A 132 2.75 32.04 1.93
N ALA A 133 2.74 31.13 0.94
CA ALA A 133 3.41 31.33 -0.35
C ALA A 133 2.52 31.99 -1.43
N THR A 134 1.24 32.25 -1.15
CA THR A 134 0.29 32.76 -2.17
C THR A 134 0.18 34.28 -2.26
N GLU A 135 0.85 35.08 -1.41
CA GLU A 135 0.79 36.56 -1.50
C GLU A 135 1.79 37.23 -2.47
N ILE A 136 2.52 36.49 -3.31
CA ILE A 136 3.44 37.07 -4.32
C ILE A 136 3.12 36.62 -5.77
N GLY A 137 2.08 35.81 -5.99
CA GLY A 137 1.89 35.06 -7.25
C GLY A 137 1.05 35.69 -8.37
N ASP A 138 0.32 36.79 -8.14
CA ASP A 138 -0.75 37.19 -9.08
C ASP A 138 -0.31 38.15 -10.21
N ALA A 139 0.95 38.58 -10.25
CA ALA A 139 1.43 39.51 -11.28
C ALA A 139 1.93 38.84 -12.59
N SER A 140 2.07 37.50 -12.64
CA SER A 140 2.86 36.84 -13.70
C SER A 140 2.03 36.39 -14.92
N LEU A 141 0.78 35.94 -14.74
CA LEU A 141 -0.01 35.36 -15.84
C LEU A 141 -0.56 36.42 -16.81
N GLY A 142 -0.92 37.60 -16.29
CA GLY A 142 -1.39 38.73 -17.09
C GLY A 142 -0.33 39.30 -18.03
N MET A 143 0.92 39.40 -17.56
CA MET A 143 2.04 39.88 -18.39
C MET A 143 2.46 38.87 -19.47
N LEU A 144 2.31 37.56 -19.21
CA LEU A 144 2.58 36.50 -20.20
C LEU A 144 1.56 36.49 -21.35
N MET A 145 0.28 36.72 -21.05
CA MET A 145 -0.79 36.78 -22.07
C MET A 145 -0.69 38.05 -22.95
N ALA A 146 -0.22 39.17 -22.39
CA ALA A 146 -0.02 40.41 -23.15
C ALA A 146 1.11 40.29 -24.18
N LYS A 147 2.14 39.48 -23.90
CA LYS A 147 3.32 39.32 -24.77
C LYS A 147 3.06 38.45 -26.03
N MET A 148 2.02 37.61 -26.02
CA MET A 148 1.64 36.79 -27.18
C MET A 148 0.63 37.45 -28.14
N LYS A 149 0.04 38.60 -27.77
CA LYS A 149 -0.89 39.34 -28.64
C LYS A 149 -0.22 40.46 -29.46
N GLY A 150 1.11 40.60 -29.34
CA GLY A 150 1.89 41.67 -29.96
C GLY A 150 2.89 41.22 -31.05
N LEU A 151 2.76 40.01 -31.59
CA LEU A 151 3.52 39.52 -32.74
C LEU A 151 2.56 39.06 -33.84
#